data_AF-A0A7D7LRH2-F1
#
_entry.id   AF-A0A7D7LRH2-F1
#
_cell.length_a   1.000
_cell.length_b   1.000
_cell.length_c   1.000
_cell.angle_alpha   90.00
_cell.angle_beta   90.00
_cell.angle_gamma   90.00
#
_symmetry.space_group_name_H-M   'P 1'
#
loop_
_entity.id
_entity.type
_entity.pdbx_description
1 polymer ?
#
loop_
_entity_poly.entity_id
_entity_poly.type
_entity_poly.pdbx_seq_one_letter_code
_entity_poly.pdbx_strand_id
1 'polypeptide(L)'
;MTERRDHELVEQIPAADWVDQDLLTREMSADLLRDEIVAEEGRLAGLADSELSESDRAASEQLIRRRIDAMNAARARYLEG
;
A
#
# COMPACT_ATOMS: atom_id res chain seq x y z
N MET A 1 -55.08 0.91 -7.30
CA MET A 1 -54.31 -0.04 -6.48
C MET A 1 -52.98 -0.25 -7.17
N THR A 2 -51.89 0.24 -6.58
CA THR A 2 -50.53 -0.12 -7.02
C THR A 2 -49.74 -0.41 -5.76
N GLU A 3 -49.57 -1.70 -5.47
CA GLU A 3 -48.75 -2.19 -4.37
C GLU A 3 -47.30 -1.77 -4.62
N ARG A 4 -46.78 -0.90 -3.76
CA ARG A 4 -45.34 -0.62 -3.70
C ARG A 4 -44.70 -1.85 -3.05
N ARG A 5 -43.86 -2.55 -3.81
CA ARG A 5 -43.06 -3.69 -3.34
C ARG A 5 -42.37 -3.30 -2.05
N ASP A 6 -42.54 -4.12 -1.02
CA ASP A 6 -41.83 -4.01 0.24
C ASP A 6 -40.33 -4.04 -0.06
N HIS A 7 -39.67 -2.89 0.11
CA HIS A 7 -38.22 -2.85 0.09
C HIS A 7 -37.75 -3.62 1.31
N GLU A 8 -37.01 -4.72 1.11
CA GLU A 8 -36.32 -5.42 2.20
C GLU A 8 -35.60 -4.39 3.07
N LEU A 9 -35.87 -4.47 4.37
CA LEU A 9 -35.17 -3.69 5.38
C LEU A 9 -33.71 -4.11 5.33
N VAL A 10 -32.89 -3.33 4.64
CA VAL A 10 -31.43 -3.46 4.74
C VAL A 10 -31.10 -3.17 6.21
N GLU A 11 -30.64 -4.19 6.95
CA GLU A 11 -30.18 -3.98 8.31
C GLU A 11 -29.06 -2.94 8.28
N GLN A 12 -29.34 -1.80 8.92
CA GLN A 12 -28.39 -0.71 9.00
C GLN A 12 -27.39 -1.04 10.08
N ILE A 13 -26.18 -1.43 9.66
CA ILE A 13 -25.04 -1.58 10.54
C ILE A 13 -24.76 -0.21 11.19
N PRO A 14 -24.81 -0.08 12.52
CA PRO A 14 -24.52 1.16 13.23
C PRO A 14 -23.21 1.80 12.77
N ALA A 15 -23.19 3.12 12.60
CA ALA A 15 -22.00 3.86 12.13
C ALA A 15 -20.73 3.58 12.95
N ALA A 16 -20.87 3.21 14.23
CA ALA A 16 -19.75 2.83 15.10
C ALA A 16 -19.08 1.51 14.66
N ASP A 17 -19.85 0.59 14.07
CA ASP A 17 -19.36 -0.71 13.60
C ASP A 17 -18.66 -0.60 12.22
N TRP A 18 -18.66 0.58 11.60
CA TRP A 18 -17.87 0.88 10.40
C TRP A 18 -16.41 1.20 10.71
N VAL A 19 -16.10 1.60 11.95
CA VAL A 19 -14.82 2.21 12.32
C VAL A 19 -13.72 1.15 12.51
N ASP A 20 -14.09 -0.10 12.83
CA ASP A 20 -13.17 -1.21 13.08
C ASP A 20 -12.94 -2.13 11.87
N GLN A 21 -13.36 -1.73 10.66
CA GLN A 21 -12.83 -2.37 9.46
C GLN A 21 -11.41 -1.86 9.24
N ASP A 22 -10.46 -2.48 9.94
CA ASP A 22 -9.06 -2.44 9.56
C ASP A 22 -8.99 -3.08 8.16
N LEU A 23 -9.14 -2.25 7.12
CA LEU A 23 -9.30 -2.71 5.73
C LEU A 23 -8.09 -3.53 5.28
N LEU A 24 -6.96 -3.37 5.97
CA LEU A 24 -5.76 -4.17 5.81
C LEU A 24 -5.33 -4.75 7.16
N THR A 25 -5.29 -6.08 7.27
CA THR A 25 -4.63 -6.72 8.39
C THR A 25 -3.13 -6.40 8.39
N ARG A 26 -2.45 -6.61 9.52
CA ARG A 26 -0.98 -6.44 9.60
C ARG A 26 -0.26 -7.29 8.55
N GLU A 27 -0.68 -8.54 8.37
CA GLU A 27 -0.16 -9.46 7.37
C GLU A 27 -0.38 -8.93 5.94
N MET A 28 -1.62 -8.50 5.63
CA MET A 28 -1.93 -7.95 4.31
C MET A 28 -1.16 -6.65 4.02
N SER A 29 -0.95 -5.82 5.05
CA SER A 29 -0.11 -4.61 4.95
C SER A 29 1.36 -4.97 4.68
N ALA A 30 1.87 -6.02 5.33
CA ALA A 30 3.23 -6.49 5.12
C ALA A 30 3.44 -7.04 3.70
N ASP A 31 2.47 -7.78 3.17
CA ASP A 31 2.51 -8.33 1.81
C ASP A 31 2.45 -7.24 0.74
N LEU A 32 1.57 -6.25 0.90
CA LEU A 32 1.52 -5.10 -0.02
C LEU A 32 2.84 -4.32 -0.01
N LEU A 33 3.45 -4.13 1.16
CA LEU A 33 4.78 -3.50 1.25
C LEU A 33 5.86 -4.34 0.58
N ARG A 34 5.81 -5.67 0.70
CA ARG A 34 6.77 -6.55 0.00
C ARG A 34 6.67 -6.34 -1.51
N ASP A 35 5.47 -6.30 -2.07
CA ASP A 35 5.28 -6.15 -3.50
C ASP A 35 5.73 -4.76 -3.99
N GLU A 36 5.46 -3.69 -3.23
CA GLU A 36 5.94 -2.34 -3.55
C GLU A 36 7.47 -2.23 -3.43
N ILE A 37 8.09 -2.91 -2.45
CA ILE A 37 9.56 -2.98 -2.33
C ILE A 37 10.17 -3.62 -3.57
N VAL A 38 9.63 -4.75 -4.04
CA VAL A 38 10.10 -5.40 -5.27
C VAL A 38 9.96 -4.45 -6.47
N ALA A 39 8.86 -3.69 -6.55
CA ALA A 39 8.67 -2.72 -7.61
C ALA A 39 9.71 -1.57 -7.55
N GLU A 40 10.03 -1.06 -6.36
CA GLU A 40 11.09 -0.06 -6.18
C GLU A 40 12.49 -0.61 -6.48
N GLU A 41 12.78 -1.84 -6.09
CA GLU A 41 14.04 -2.51 -6.44
C GLU A 41 14.18 -2.66 -7.96
N GLY A 42 13.09 -2.96 -8.66
CA GLY A 42 13.03 -2.97 -10.12
C GLY A 42 13.30 -1.58 -10.73
N ARG A 43 12.71 -0.52 -10.16
CA ARG A 43 12.98 0.88 -10.56
C ARG A 43 14.45 1.26 -10.35
N LEU A 44 15.03 0.84 -9.22
CA LEU A 44 16.43 1.07 -8.91
C LEU A 44 17.35 0.34 -9.91
N ALA A 45 17.05 -0.90 -10.26
CA ALA A 45 17.82 -1.66 -11.25
C ALA A 45 17.73 -1.03 -12.65
N GLY A 46 16.54 -0.56 -13.05
CA GLY A 46 16.34 0.13 -14.33
C GLY A 46 16.99 1.51 -14.43
N LEU A 47 17.46 2.07 -13.32
CA LEU A 47 18.10 3.38 -13.31
C LEU A 47 19.42 3.41 -14.09
N ALA A 48 20.12 2.26 -14.17
CA ALA A 48 21.35 2.11 -14.93
C ALA A 48 21.16 2.37 -16.44
N ASP A 49 19.99 2.02 -16.96
CA ASP A 49 19.62 2.15 -18.38
C ASP A 49 18.85 3.46 -18.67
N SER A 50 18.73 4.35 -17.67
CA SER A 50 18.02 5.62 -17.83
C SER A 50 18.84 6.67 -18.60
N GLU A 51 18.18 7.51 -19.39
CA GLU A 51 18.79 8.66 -20.09
C GLU A 51 19.06 9.87 -19.16
N LEU A 52 19.09 9.65 -17.84
CA LEU A 52 19.35 10.69 -16.84
C LEU A 52 20.83 11.09 -16.85
N SER A 53 21.09 12.37 -16.52
CA SER A 53 22.44 12.82 -16.17
C SER A 53 22.98 12.04 -14.97
N GLU A 54 24.31 11.95 -14.84
CA GLU A 54 24.93 11.25 -13.71
C GLU A 54 24.48 11.80 -12.35
N SER A 55 24.34 13.13 -12.24
CA SER A 55 23.85 13.77 -11.01
C SER A 55 22.39 13.44 -10.71
N ASP A 56 21.52 13.45 -11.72
CA ASP A 56 20.09 13.15 -11.54
C ASP A 56 19.87 11.67 -11.24
N ARG A 57 20.69 10.81 -11.85
CA ARG A 57 20.74 9.38 -11.56
C ARG A 57 21.16 9.12 -10.13
N ALA A 58 22.25 9.73 -9.66
CA ALA A 58 22.70 9.56 -8.28
C ALA A 58 21.67 10.06 -7.25
N ALA A 59 21.02 11.20 -7.53
CA ALA A 59 19.95 11.73 -6.68
C ALA A 59 18.73 10.80 -6.65
N SER A 60 18.32 10.26 -7.81
CA SER A 60 17.20 9.32 -7.92
C SER A 60 17.51 7.99 -7.22
N GLU A 61 18.71 7.45 -7.40
CA GLU A 61 19.18 6.26 -6.69
C GLU A 61 19.11 6.46 -5.17
N GLN A 62 19.61 7.59 -4.66
CA GLN A 62 19.58 7.87 -3.23
C GLN A 62 18.14 7.95 -2.68
N LEU A 63 17.22 8.56 -3.43
CA LEU A 63 15.81 8.66 -3.05
C LEU A 63 15.13 7.29 -3.01
N ILE A 64 15.32 6.47 -4.06
CA ILE A 64 14.71 5.13 -4.14
C ILE A 64 15.24 4.24 -3.01
N ARG A 65 16.56 4.26 -2.75
CA ARG A 65 17.15 3.49 -1.63
C ARG A 65 16.55 3.88 -0.28
N ARG A 66 16.46 5.19 0.01
CA ARG A 66 15.83 5.67 1.25
C ARG A 66 14.37 5.22 1.37
N ARG A 67 13.62 5.20 0.27
CA ARG A 67 12.24 4.73 0.24
C ARG A 67 12.16 3.23 0.54
N ILE A 68 13.00 2.42 -0.10
CA ILE A 68 13.09 0.97 0.15
C ILE A 68 13.41 0.70 1.63
N ASP A 69 14.38 1.40 2.21
CA ASP A 69 14.74 1.25 3.63
C ASP A 69 13.56 1.57 4.56
N ALA A 70 12.85 2.68 4.29
CA ALA A 70 11.67 3.07 5.06
C ALA A 70 10.53 2.03 4.96
N MET A 71 10.29 1.49 3.77
CA MET A 71 9.28 0.45 3.56
C MET A 71 9.67 -0.88 4.23
N ASN A 72 10.94 -1.28 4.19
CA ASN A 72 11.43 -2.44 4.92
C ASN A 72 11.26 -2.29 6.42
N ALA A 73 11.57 -1.11 6.97
CA ALA A 73 11.35 -0.81 8.39
C ALA A 73 9.86 -0.84 8.78
N ALA A 74 8.98 -0.31 7.93
CA ALA A 74 7.54 -0.40 8.15
C ALA A 74 7.04 -1.85 8.09
N ARG A 75 7.50 -2.64 7.10
CA ARG A 75 7.14 -4.06 6.95
C ARG A 75 7.57 -4.87 8.16
N ALA A 76 8.78 -4.65 8.67
CA ALA A 76 9.27 -5.31 9.89
C ALA A 76 8.34 -5.07 11.09
N ARG A 77 7.88 -3.82 11.29
CA ARG A 77 6.95 -3.48 12.38
C ARG A 77 5.61 -4.22 12.29
N TYR A 78 5.13 -4.54 11.09
CA TYR A 78 3.91 -5.35 10.92
C TYR A 78 4.12 -6.83 11.22
N LEU A 79 5.35 -7.34 11.09
CA LEU A 79 5.69 -8.74 11.31
C LEU A 79 6.18 -9.04 12.74
N GLU A 80 6.65 -8.04 13.47
CA GLU A 80 7.20 -8.16 14.83
C GLU A 80 6.13 -8.10 15.95
N GLY A 81 4.90 -7.69 15.64
CA GLY A 81 3.84 -7.46 16.63
C GLY A 81 2.62 -8.35 16.45
#